data_AF-A0A7Y9G4I0-F1
#
_entry.id   AF-A0A7Y9G4I0-F1
#
_cell.length_a   1.000
_cell.length_b   1.000
_cell.length_c   1.000
_cell.angle_alpha   90.00
_cell.angle_beta   90.00
_cell.angle_gamma   90.00
#
_symmetry.space_group_name_H-M   'P 1'
#
loop_
_entity.id
_entity.type
_entity.pdbx_description
1 polymer ?
#
loop_
_entity_poly.entity_id
_entity_poly.type
_entity_poly.pdbx_seq_one_letter_code
_entity_poly.pdbx_strand_id
1 'polypeptide(L)' 'MARTVGNAVVRNTTRRRLRHLMRPHLDRLPAGSLLVVRANPRAGAARPDELAADLESALDRLLRPASKGRR' A
#
# COMPACT_ATOMS: atom_id res chain seq x y z
N MET A 1 6.33 -6.82 19.16
CA MET A 1 5.48 -5.66 19.50
C MET A 1 5.75 -4.52 18.52
N ALA A 2 5.02 -4.42 17.41
CA ALA A 2 5.11 -3.23 16.54
C ALA A 2 3.69 -2.72 16.25
N ARG A 3 3.20 -1.84 17.13
CA ARG A 3 1.97 -1.04 16.95
C ARG A 3 2.33 0.29 16.29
N THR A 4 3.09 0.23 15.20
CA THR A 4 3.61 1.42 14.54
C THR A 4 2.52 2.23 13.85
N VAL A 5 1.52 1.55 13.26
CA VAL A 5 0.37 2.16 12.57
C VAL A 5 -0.74 2.58 13.56
N GLY A 6 -0.66 2.15 14.82
CA GLY A 6 -1.68 2.38 15.84
C GLY A 6 -2.25 1.09 16.42
N ASN A 7 -3.41 1.22 17.10
CA ASN A 7 -4.10 0.09 17.72
C ASN A 7 -4.68 -0.89 16.68
N ALA A 8 -5.28 -1.99 17.15
CA ALA A 8 -5.82 -3.04 16.27
C ALA A 8 -6.92 -2.51 15.33
N VAL A 9 -7.77 -1.58 15.79
CA VAL A 9 -8.87 -1.02 15.00
C VAL A 9 -8.33 -0.12 13.90
N VAL A 10 -7.39 0.77 14.21
CA VAL A 10 -6.71 1.64 13.24
C VAL A 10 -6.03 0.78 12.18
N ARG A 11 -5.21 -0.20 12.59
CA ARG A 11 -4.55 -1.14 11.67
C ARG A 11 -5.53 -1.89 10.76
N ASN A 12 -6.61 -2.44 11.32
CA ASN A 12 -7.58 -3.21 10.53
C ASN A 12 -8.35 -2.31 9.55
N THR A 13 -8.60 -1.07 9.95
CA THR A 13 -9.24 -0.06 9.09
C THR A 13 -8.30 0.36 7.97
N THR A 14 -7.04 0.69 8.26
CA THR A 14 -6.01 0.96 7.24
C THR A 14 -5.87 -0.22 6.27
N ARG A 15 -5.82 -1.47 6.78
CA ARG A 15 -5.76 -2.68 5.94
C ARG A 15 -6.98 -2.81 5.02
N ARG A 16 -8.18 -2.50 5.52
CA ARG A 16 -9.41 -2.51 4.70
C ARG A 16 -9.38 -1.43 3.62
N ARG A 17 -9.01 -0.20 3.98
CA ARG A 17 -8.90 0.94 3.04
C ARG A 17 -7.87 0.65 1.94
N LEU A 18 -6.68 0.19 2.31
CA LEU A 18 -5.64 -0.16 1.34
C LEU A 18 -6.09 -1.27 0.37
N ARG A 19 -6.81 -2.30 0.84
CA ARG A 19 -7.37 -3.32 -0.07
C ARG A 19 -8.39 -2.75 -1.05
N HIS A 20 -9.23 -1.84 -0.58
CA HIS A 20 -10.21 -1.19 -1.44
C HIS A 20 -9.53 -0.34 -2.51
N LEU A 21 -8.58 0.51 -2.11
CA LEU A 21 -7.80 1.34 -3.02
C LEU A 21 -6.95 0.53 -4.00
N MET A 22 -6.46 -0.65 -3.60
CA MET A 22 -5.70 -1.52 -4.50
C MET A 22 -6.54 -2.23 -5.55
N ARG A 23 -7.84 -2.41 -5.33
CA ARG A 23 -8.70 -3.21 -6.21
C ARG A 23 -8.64 -2.80 -7.69
N PRO A 24 -8.75 -1.51 -8.08
CA PRO A 24 -8.67 -1.08 -9.47
C PRO A 24 -7.26 -1.17 -10.08
N HIS A 25 -6.22 -1.37 -9.27
CA HIS A 25 -4.84 -1.36 -9.75
C HIS A 25 -4.24 -2.75 -9.94
N LEU A 26 -4.96 -3.82 -9.58
CA LEU A 26 -4.46 -5.19 -9.69
C LEU A 26 -4.14 -5.56 -11.15
N ASP A 27 -4.91 -5.06 -12.09
CA ASP A 27 -4.73 -5.32 -13.53
C ASP A 27 -3.47 -4.64 -14.10
N ARG A 28 -2.87 -3.70 -13.37
CA ARG A 28 -1.60 -3.06 -13.75
C ARG A 28 -0.39 -3.92 -13.39
N LEU A 29 -0.55 -4.95 -12.56
CA LEU A 29 0.53 -5.84 -12.14
C LEU A 29 0.77 -6.92 -13.20
N PRO A 30 2.03 -7.27 -13.53
CA PRO A 30 2.33 -8.40 -14.40
C PRO A 30 1.73 -9.71 -13.86
N ALA A 31 1.29 -10.59 -14.76
CA ALA A 31 0.75 -11.89 -14.39
C ALA A 31 1.73 -12.70 -13.53
N GLY A 32 1.21 -13.37 -12.49
CA GLY A 32 2.01 -14.15 -11.54
C GLY A 32 2.75 -13.33 -10.46
N SER A 33 2.54 -12.01 -10.40
CA SER A 33 3.16 -11.16 -9.37
C SER A 33 2.53 -11.37 -7.98
N LEU A 34 3.38 -11.30 -6.94
CA LEU A 34 2.95 -11.21 -5.54
C LEU A 34 3.25 -9.80 -5.02
N LEU A 35 2.22 -9.08 -4.58
CA LEU A 35 2.35 -7.73 -4.02
C LEU A 35 2.15 -7.75 -2.51
N VAL A 36 3.11 -7.19 -1.78
CA VAL A 36 3.00 -6.95 -0.32
C VAL A 36 2.95 -5.45 -0.07
N VAL A 37 1.86 -4.98 0.53
CA VAL A 37 1.71 -3.59 0.95
C VAL A 37 2.01 -3.47 2.43
N ARG A 38 3.05 -2.69 2.78
CA ARG A 38 3.40 -2.37 4.17
C ARG A 38 2.95 -0.95 4.52
N ALA A 39 2.05 -0.83 5.48
CA ALA A 39 1.65 0.46 6.03
C ALA A 39 2.72 1.01 6.98
N ASN A 40 3.19 2.24 6.72
CA ASN A 40 4.06 3.00 7.62
C ASN A 40 3.22 3.65 8.75
N PRO A 41 3.83 4.07 9.87
CA PRO A 41 3.12 4.71 10.99
C PRO A 41 2.12 5.80 10.57
N ARG A 42 2.52 6.67 9.64
CA ARG A 42 1.71 7.80 9.15
C ARG A 42 0.39 7.35 8.49
N ALA A 43 0.33 6.17 7.89
CA ALA A 43 -0.87 5.64 7.25
C ALA A 43 -2.02 5.34 8.23
N GLY A 44 -1.75 5.30 9.54
CA GLY A 44 -2.79 5.13 10.56
C GLY A 44 -3.66 6.37 10.74
N ALA A 45 -3.11 7.56 10.51
CA ALA A 45 -3.79 8.84 10.70
C ALA A 45 -4.00 9.64 9.39
N ALA A 46 -3.48 9.14 8.27
CA ALA A 46 -3.64 9.77 6.96
C ALA A 46 -5.12 9.92 6.57
N ARG A 47 -5.42 11.04 5.92
CA ARG A 47 -6.73 11.26 5.30
C ARG A 47 -6.93 10.27 4.13
N PRO A 48 -8.18 9.97 3.74
CA PRO A 48 -8.45 9.06 2.63
C PRO A 48 -7.69 9.42 1.34
N ASP A 49 -7.69 10.70 0.97
CA ASP A 49 -7.07 11.19 -0.27
C ASP A 49 -5.54 11.13 -0.20
N GLU A 50 -4.96 11.45 0.96
CA GLU A 50 -3.51 11.31 1.21
C GLU A 50 -3.07 9.85 1.08
N LEU A 51 -3.85 8.93 1.66
CA LEU A 51 -3.55 7.50 1.59
C LEU A 51 -3.65 6.96 0.16
N ALA A 52 -4.59 7.47 -0.64
CA ALA A 52 -4.73 7.12 -2.04
C ALA A 52 -3.55 7.65 -2.88
N ALA A 53 -3.19 8.92 -2.71
CA ALA A 53 -2.06 9.53 -3.40
C ALA A 53 -0.72 8.86 -3.07
N ASP A 54 -0.48 8.56 -1.79
CA ASP A 54 0.73 7.84 -1.35
C ASP A 54 0.81 6.44 -1.97
N LEU A 55 -0.33 5.77 -2.08
CA LEU A 55 -0.41 4.42 -2.65
C LEU A 55 -0.18 4.42 -4.17
N GLU A 56 -0.76 5.38 -4.88
CA GLU A 56 -0.56 5.55 -6.32
C GLU A 56 0.90 5.88 -6.63
N SER A 57 1.50 6.82 -5.89
CA SER A 57 2.92 7.15 -6.00
C SER A 57 3.83 5.94 -5.79
N ALA A 58 3.52 5.09 -4.79
CA ALA A 58 4.25 3.86 -4.53
C ALA A 58 4.09 2.83 -5.67
N LEU A 59 2.89 2.69 -6.23
CA LEU A 59 2.64 1.81 -7.38
C LEU A 59 3.36 2.29 -8.64
N ASP A 60 3.32 3.58 -8.93
CA ASP A 60 4.02 4.13 -10.09
C ASP A 60 5.52 3.91 -9.96
N ARG A 61 6.07 4.03 -8.76
CA ARG A 61 7.47 3.70 -8.49
C ARG A 61 7.78 2.22 -8.67
N LEU A 62 6.86 1.33 -8.30
CA LEU A 62 7.00 -0.13 -8.45
C LEU A 62 6.92 -0.56 -9.92
N LEU A 63 6.01 0.05 -10.69
CA LEU A 63 5.71 -0.31 -12.07
C LEU A 63 6.60 0.37 -13.10
N ARG A 64 7.32 1.44 -12.71
CA ARG A 64 8.42 1.96 -13.52
C ARG A 64 9.40 0.80 -13.79
N PRO A 65 9.93 0.65 -15.03
CA PRO A 65 10.94 -0.37 -15.35
C PRO A 65 12.19 -0.13 -14.50
N ALA A 66 12.22 -0.71 -13.30
CA ALA A 66 13.32 -0.58 -12.37
C ALA A 66 14.24 -1.78 -12.59
N SER A 67 15.42 -1.49 -13.16
CA SER A 67 16.56 -2.38 -13.18
C SER A 67 16.73 -3.09 -11.83
N LYS A 68 16.61 -4.42 -11.86
CA LYS A 68 16.95 -5.38 -10.79
C LYS A 68 16.12 -5.27 -9.51
N GLY A 69 15.29 -6.30 -9.33
CA GLY A 69 14.64 -6.63 -8.07
C GLY A 69 15.64 -6.67 -6.92
N ARG A 70 15.28 -6.00 -5.83
CA ARG A 70 15.97 -6.14 -4.56
C ARG A 70 15.25 -7.23 -3.78
N ARG A 71 15.95 -8.38 -3.68
CA ARG A 71 15.67 -9.50 -2.78
C ARG A 71 15.47 -9.03 -1.34
#